data_AF-A0AAV4G3P5-F1
#
_entry.id   AF-A0AAV4G3P5-F1
#
_cell.length_a   1.000
_cell.length_b   1.000
_cell.length_c   1.000
_cell.angle_alpha   90.00
_cell.angle_beta   90.00
_cell.angle_gamma   90.00
#
_symmetry.space_group_name_H-M   'P 1'
#
loop_
_entity.id
_entity.type
_entity.pdbx_description
1 polymer ?
#
loop_
_entity_poly.entity_id
_entity_poly.type
_entity_poly.pdbx_seq_one_letter_code
_entity_poly.pdbx_strand_id
1 'polypeptide(L)'
;MEELWQQLKRSITEAAEEEIPTKERKTKQKWMTEDILNLMDKRRKAKEEQEEYENIHKEVRRKCEEAKEAWLNEKCREIDTFQRQAPNTMYRNVEELMGKKKS
;
A
#
# COMPACT_ATOMS: atom_id res chain seq x y z
N MET A 1 -10.67 -6.64 39.68
CA MET A 1 -11.36 -7.05 38.43
C MET A 1 -10.60 -6.58 37.20
N GLU A 2 -10.13 -5.34 37.16
CA GLU A 2 -9.35 -4.79 36.03
C GLU A 2 -8.04 -5.57 35.75
N GLU A 3 -7.29 -5.94 36.78
CA GLU A 3 -6.02 -6.69 36.61
C GLU A 3 -6.20 -8.08 35.98
N LEU A 4 -7.22 -8.82 36.40
CA LEU A 4 -7.52 -10.14 35.87
C LEU A 4 -7.89 -10.05 34.37
N TRP A 5 -8.60 -8.99 34.00
CA TRP A 5 -8.94 -8.70 32.61
C TRP A 5 -7.72 -8.35 31.77
N GLN A 6 -6.79 -7.55 32.30
CA GLN A 6 -5.54 -7.22 31.61
C GLN A 6 -4.64 -8.45 31.42
N GLN A 7 -4.55 -9.34 32.42
CA GLN A 7 -3.80 -10.59 32.30
C GLN A 7 -4.41 -11.54 31.27
N LEU A 8 -5.73 -11.70 31.28
CA LEU A 8 -6.43 -12.52 30.30
C LEU A 8 -6.20 -11.98 28.88
N LYS A 9 -6.33 -10.66 28.70
CA LYS A 9 -6.11 -9.99 27.42
C LYS A 9 -4.69 -10.21 26.90
N ARG A 10 -3.66 -10.07 27.76
CA ARG A 10 -2.26 -10.32 27.37
C ARG A 10 -2.06 -11.76 26.93
N SER A 11 -2.50 -12.72 27.74
CA SER A 11 -2.34 -14.14 27.46
C SER A 11 -2.95 -14.54 26.11
N ILE A 12 -4.15 -14.01 25.80
CA ILE A 12 -4.80 -14.23 24.51
C ILE A 12 -4.04 -13.57 23.36
N THR A 13 -3.49 -12.37 23.57
CA THR A 13 -2.77 -11.63 22.53
C THR A 13 -1.42 -12.26 22.21
N GLU A 14 -0.67 -12.67 23.24
CA GLU A 14 0.63 -13.37 23.09
C GLU A 14 0.46 -14.71 22.37
N ALA A 15 -0.51 -15.53 22.78
CA ALA A 15 -0.79 -16.79 22.11
C ALA A 15 -1.24 -16.59 20.65
N ALA A 16 -1.96 -15.51 20.36
CA ALA A 16 -2.37 -15.17 19.00
C ALA A 16 -1.19 -14.69 18.14
N GLU A 17 -0.27 -13.91 18.69
CA GLU A 17 0.93 -13.43 17.98
C GLU A 17 1.91 -14.57 17.69
N GLU A 18 2.00 -15.57 18.58
CA GLU A 18 2.88 -16.73 18.42
C GLU A 18 2.34 -17.74 17.39
N GLU A 19 1.04 -18.06 17.45
CA GLU A 19 0.45 -19.13 16.63
C GLU A 19 -0.12 -18.63 15.30
N ILE A 20 -0.51 -17.35 15.19
CA ILE A 20 -1.15 -16.81 13.99
C ILE A 20 -0.10 -16.08 13.16
N PRO A 21 0.30 -16.61 11.98
CA PRO A 21 1.21 -15.90 11.10
C PRO A 21 0.63 -14.53 10.74
N THR A 22 1.41 -13.48 10.96
CA THR A 22 0.99 -12.11 10.68
C THR A 22 0.72 -12.00 9.19
N LYS A 23 -0.54 -11.81 8.80
CA LYS A 23 -0.89 -11.65 7.39
C LYS A 23 -0.30 -10.33 6.91
N GLU A 24 0.78 -10.41 6.14
CA GLU A 24 1.34 -9.25 5.47
C GLU A 24 0.24 -8.52 4.71
N ARG A 25 0.20 -7.20 4.89
CA ARG A 25 -0.74 -6.33 4.19
C ARG A 25 -0.39 -6.37 2.70
N LYS A 26 -1.04 -7.26 1.96
CA LYS A 26 -0.93 -7.29 0.50
C LYS A 26 -1.45 -5.97 -0.05
N THR A 27 -0.55 -5.12 -0.53
CA THR A 27 -0.91 -3.93 -1.29
C THR A 27 -1.63 -4.39 -2.55
N LYS A 28 -2.82 -3.84 -2.82
CA LYS A 28 -3.55 -4.17 -4.06
C LYS A 28 -2.83 -3.63 -5.30
N GLN A 29 -2.04 -2.58 -5.12
CA GLN A 29 -1.35 -1.89 -6.19
C GLN A 29 0.15 -1.86 -5.91
N LYS A 30 0.94 -2.13 -6.95
CA LYS A 30 2.42 -2.19 -6.88
C LYS A 30 3.06 -0.85 -6.45
N TRP A 31 2.35 0.27 -6.61
CA TRP A 31 2.81 1.62 -6.27
C TRP A 31 2.37 2.08 -4.86
N MET A 32 1.52 1.33 -4.16
CA MET A 32 1.07 1.73 -2.83
C MET A 32 2.16 1.43 -1.79
N THR A 33 2.52 2.46 -1.01
CA THR A 33 3.44 2.34 0.12
C THR A 33 2.69 2.06 1.43
N GLU A 34 3.42 1.56 2.44
CA GLU A 34 2.88 1.30 3.77
C GLU A 34 2.38 2.58 4.47
N ASP A 35 3.03 3.72 4.22
CA ASP A 35 2.59 5.03 4.70
C ASP A 35 1.18 5.38 4.21
N ILE A 36 0.87 5.12 2.93
CA ILE A 36 -0.46 5.36 2.36
C ILE A 36 -1.49 4.46 3.05
N LEU A 37 -1.14 3.19 3.29
CA LEU A 37 -2.02 2.26 4.00
C LEU A 37 -2.32 2.74 5.43
N ASN A 38 -1.31 3.21 6.14
CA ASN A 38 -1.45 3.74 7.48
C ASN A 38 -2.32 5.01 7.52
N LEU A 39 -2.16 5.91 6.54
CA LEU A 39 -3.03 7.09 6.40
C LEU A 39 -4.47 6.71 6.06
N MET A 40 -4.69 5.69 5.22
CA MET A 40 -6.03 5.19 4.92
C MET A 40 -6.73 4.61 6.16
N ASP A 41 -5.99 3.94 7.06
CA ASP A 41 -6.54 3.47 8.32
C ASP A 41 -6.87 4.60 9.29
N LYS A 42 -6.00 5.62 9.38
CA LYS A 42 -6.27 6.82 10.18
C LYS A 42 -7.55 7.51 9.68
N ARG A 43 -7.71 7.68 8.37
CA ARG A 43 -8.94 8.21 7.76
C ARG A 43 -10.17 7.36 8.11
N ARG A 44 -10.04 6.04 8.16
CA ARG A 44 -11.15 5.14 8.51
C ARG A 44 -11.63 5.34 9.94
N LYS A 45 -10.71 5.69 10.85
CA LYS A 45 -11.00 5.98 12.27
C LYS A 45 -11.54 7.40 12.49
N ALA A 46 -11.08 8.38 11.71
CA ALA A 46 -11.47 9.79 11.85
C ALA A 46 -12.88 10.13 11.31
N LYS A 47 -13.80 9.17 11.12
CA LYS A 47 -15.11 9.43 10.48
C LYS A 47 -16.03 10.38 11.26
N GLU A 48 -15.82 10.49 12.57
CA GLU A 48 -16.64 11.31 13.46
C GLU A 48 -16.13 12.75 13.56
N GLU A 49 -14.89 13.01 13.13
CA GLU A 49 -14.24 14.32 13.16
C GLU A 49 -14.05 14.79 11.71
N GLN A 50 -14.93 15.70 11.27
CA GLN A 50 -15.03 16.12 9.88
C GLN A 50 -13.75 16.80 9.37
N GLU A 51 -13.10 17.63 10.20
CA GLU A 51 -11.95 18.44 9.80
C GLU A 51 -10.70 17.56 9.67
N GLU A 52 -10.45 16.70 10.66
CA GLU A 52 -9.40 15.69 10.67
C GLU A 52 -9.58 14.71 9.50
N TYR A 53 -10.81 14.27 9.24
CA TYR A 53 -11.10 13.41 8.09
C TYR A 53 -10.76 14.09 6.76
N GLU A 54 -11.15 15.34 6.57
CA GLU A 54 -10.86 16.08 5.33
C GLU A 54 -9.37 16.31 5.14
N ASN A 55 -8.65 16.64 6.22
CA ASN A 55 -7.21 16.82 6.20
C ASN A 55 -6.48 15.53 5.84
N ILE A 56 -6.80 14.42 6.51
CA ILE A 56 -6.22 13.11 6.18
C ILE A 56 -6.62 12.69 4.76
N HIS A 57 -7.84 12.99 4.31
CA HIS A 57 -8.28 12.66 2.96
C HIS A 57 -7.46 13.38 1.89
N LYS A 58 -7.18 14.68 2.06
CA LYS A 58 -6.30 15.46 1.17
C LYS A 58 -4.89 14.88 1.15
N GLU A 59 -4.36 14.54 2.32
CA GLU A 59 -3.02 13.96 2.44
C GLU A 59 -2.93 12.59 1.75
N VAL A 60 -3.92 11.72 1.94
CA VAL A 60 -4.00 10.42 1.26
C VAL A 60 -4.00 10.60 -0.26
N ARG A 61 -4.77 11.56 -0.80
CA ARG A 61 -4.77 11.82 -2.26
C ARG A 61 -3.40 12.24 -2.76
N ARG A 62 -2.79 13.24 -2.12
CA ARG A 62 -1.46 13.75 -2.48
C ARG A 62 -0.42 12.63 -2.47
N LYS A 63 -0.37 11.84 -1.39
CA LYS A 63 0.56 10.71 -1.28
C LYS A 63 0.33 9.63 -2.33
N CYS A 64 -0.94 9.35 -2.67
CA CYS A 64 -1.26 8.43 -3.76
C CYS A 64 -0.76 8.94 -5.12
N GLU A 65 -0.94 10.22 -5.41
CA GLU A 65 -0.48 10.84 -6.65
C GLU A 65 1.05 10.79 -6.76
N GLU A 66 1.76 11.21 -5.71
CA GLU A 66 3.23 11.17 -5.63
C GLU A 66 3.77 9.75 -5.81
N ALA A 67 3.22 8.77 -5.09
CA ALA A 67 3.68 7.39 -5.18
C ALA A 67 3.41 6.76 -6.55
N LYS A 68 2.26 7.07 -7.15
CA LYS A 68 1.91 6.59 -8.48
C LYS A 68 2.81 7.22 -9.55
N GLU A 69 3.08 8.51 -9.46
CA GLU A 69 3.97 9.22 -10.38
C GLU A 69 5.42 8.72 -10.25
N ALA A 70 5.92 8.56 -9.03
CA ALA A 70 7.25 7.99 -8.79
C ALA A 70 7.38 6.59 -9.39
N TRP A 71 6.37 5.74 -9.20
CA TRP A 71 6.35 4.39 -9.78
C TRP A 71 6.33 4.41 -11.31
N LEU A 72 5.51 5.27 -11.92
CA LEU A 72 5.47 5.41 -13.38
C LEU A 72 6.81 5.94 -13.93
N ASN A 73 7.40 6.92 -13.29
CA ASN A 73 8.69 7.49 -13.69
C ASN A 73 9.81 6.46 -13.63
N GLU A 74 9.84 5.63 -12.59
CA GLU A 74 10.81 4.54 -12.49
C GLU A 74 10.59 3.51 -13.61
N LYS A 75 9.34 3.17 -13.92
CA LYS A 75 9.03 2.25 -15.03
C LYS A 75 9.39 2.80 -16.40
N CYS A 76 9.23 4.10 -16.63
CA CYS A 76 9.72 4.76 -17.83
C CYS A 76 11.25 4.67 -17.95
N ARG A 77 11.98 4.92 -16.85
CA ARG A 77 13.46 4.80 -16.83
C ARG A 77 13.94 3.37 -17.10
N GLU A 78 13.27 2.38 -16.51
CA GLU A 78 13.55 0.97 -16.80
C GLU A 78 13.38 0.69 -18.30
N ILE A 79 12.27 1.12 -18.90
CA ILE A 79 11.99 0.96 -20.33
C ILE A 79 13.05 1.63 -21.20
N ASP A 80 13.42 2.88 -20.93
CA ASP A 80 14.46 3.61 -21.68
C ASP A 80 15.81 2.88 -21.62
N THR A 81 16.13 2.30 -20.47
CA THR A 81 17.36 1.52 -20.29
C THR A 81 17.32 0.24 -21.13
N PHE A 82 16.19 -0.48 -21.14
CA PHE A 82 16.02 -1.68 -21.95
C PHE A 82 15.95 -1.38 -23.45
N GLN A 83 15.38 -0.26 -23.86
CA GLN A 83 15.38 0.17 -25.27
C GLN A 83 16.81 0.24 -25.83
N ARG A 84 17.79 0.64 -25.01
CA ARG A 84 19.19 0.75 -25.41
C ARG A 84 19.94 -0.59 -25.43
N GLN A 85 19.48 -1.59 -24.67
CA GLN A 85 20.23 -2.84 -24.44
C GLN A 85 19.59 -4.08 -25.06
N ALA A 86 18.24 -4.17 -25.07
CA ALA A 86 17.50 -5.33 -25.54
C ALA A 86 16.04 -4.93 -25.92
N PRO A 87 15.76 -4.66 -27.21
CA PRO A 87 14.44 -4.21 -27.66
C PRO A 87 13.30 -5.20 -27.36
N ASN A 88 13.59 -6.51 -27.42
CA ASN A 88 12.59 -7.56 -27.20
C ASN A 88 12.02 -7.57 -25.76
N THR A 89 12.83 -7.22 -24.76
CA THR A 89 12.38 -7.12 -23.36
C THR A 89 11.55 -5.87 -23.09
N MET A 90 11.72 -4.81 -23.89
CA MET A 90 10.96 -3.56 -23.76
C MET A 90 9.48 -3.76 -24.10
N TYR A 91 9.18 -4.43 -25.22
CA TYR A 91 7.79 -4.70 -25.62
C TYR A 91 7.00 -5.48 -24.54
N ARG A 92 7.65 -6.43 -23.86
CA ARG A 92 7.03 -7.23 -22.79
C ARG A 92 6.70 -6.39 -21.55
N ASN A 93 7.57 -5.47 -21.16
CA ASN A 93 7.36 -4.60 -20.01
C ASN A 93 6.25 -3.58 -20.28
N VAL A 94 6.18 -3.03 -21.50
CA VAL A 94 5.08 -2.14 -21.92
C VAL A 94 3.73 -2.86 -21.86
N GLU A 95 3.67 -4.11 -22.30
CA GLU A 95 2.45 -4.92 -22.23
C GLU A 95 2.01 -5.20 -20.77
N GLU A 96 2.96 -5.41 -19.86
CA GLU A 96 2.68 -5.60 -18.44
C GLU A 96 2.19 -4.31 -17.76
N LEU A 97 2.74 -3.15 -18.12
CA LEU A 97 2.33 -1.85 -17.59
C LEU A 97 0.94 -1.41 -18.07
N MET A 98 0.65 -1.67 -19.34
CA MET A 98 -0.62 -1.28 -19.96
C MET A 98 -1.78 -2.22 -19.53
N GLY A 99 -1.45 -3.43 -19.09
CA GLY A 99 -2.41 -4.50 -18.87
C GLY A 99 -2.98 -5.00 -20.21
N LYS A 100 -3.05 -6.32 -20.41
CA LYS A 100 -3.64 -6.88 -21.63
C LYS A 100 -5.05 -6.32 -21.82
N LYS A 101 -5.28 -5.57 -22.91
CA LYS A 101 -6.65 -5.27 -23.37
C LYS A 101 -7.34 -6.61 -23.55
N LYS A 102 -8.39 -6.86 -22.76
CA LYS A 102 -9.31 -7.96 -23.05
C LYS A 102 -9.95 -7.63 -24.40
N SER A 103 -9.55 -8.36 -25.43
CA SER A 103 -10.26 -8.43 -26.70
C SER A 103 -11.48 -9.33 -26.57
#